data_AF-A0A925WZ92-F1
#
_entry.id   AF-A0A925WZ92-F1
#
_cell.length_a   1.000
_cell.length_b   1.000
_cell.length_c   1.000
_cell.angle_alpha   90.00
_cell.angle_beta   90.00
_cell.angle_gamma   90.00
#
_symmetry.space_group_name_H-M   'P 1'
#
loop_
_entity.id
_entity.type
_entity.pdbx_description
1 polymer ?
#
loop_
_entity_poly.entity_id
_entity_poly.type
_entity_poly.pdbx_seq_one_letter_code
_entity_poly.pdbx_strand_id
1 'polypeptide(L)'
;MNLALAIVGHMVGDYLLQNDWLAEGKKRSSLICALHCAIWVLSVCVATSCWIPWVIAFLFITHFAQDRTGFVRWYMVAIGQDKFASPPMAPWSIIVVDNVFHLVALAVIARSLA
;
A
#
# COMPACT_ATOMS: atom_id res chain seq x y z
N MET A 1 11.82 12.15 5.82
CA MET A 1 11.92 10.75 5.32
C MET A 1 12.46 10.78 3.90
N ASN A 2 13.49 9.99 3.56
CA ASN A 2 14.00 9.94 2.18
C ASN A 2 12.99 9.20 1.29
N LEU A 3 12.41 9.89 0.30
CA LEU A 3 11.37 9.34 -0.55
C LEU A 3 11.84 8.12 -1.35
N ALA A 4 13.04 8.16 -1.94
CA ALA A 4 13.55 7.04 -2.73
C ALA A 4 13.66 5.75 -1.89
N LEU A 5 14.17 5.87 -0.66
CA LEU A 5 14.25 4.73 0.27
C LEU A 5 12.86 4.26 0.73
N ALA A 6 11.91 5.19 0.89
CA ALA A 6 10.53 4.84 1.24
C ALA A 6 9.86 4.00 0.14
N ILE A 7 10.08 4.36 -1.13
CA ILE A 7 9.60 3.59 -2.29
C ILE A 7 10.20 2.19 -2.28
N VAL A 8 11.51 2.06 -2.05
CA VAL A 8 12.17 0.74 -1.95
C VAL A 8 11.56 -0.08 -0.81
N GLY A 9 11.40 0.50 0.38
CA GLY A 9 10.77 -0.19 1.52
C GLY A 9 9.35 -0.66 1.24
N HIS A 10 8.55 0.15 0.54
CA HIS A 10 7.21 -0.23 0.09
C HIS A 10 7.24 -1.43 -0.88
N MET A 11 8.12 -1.38 -1.89
CA MET A 11 8.24 -2.48 -2.85
C MET A 11 8.71 -3.78 -2.19
N VAL A 12 9.63 -3.70 -1.22
CA VAL A 12 10.06 -4.85 -0.41
C VAL A 12 8.89 -5.43 0.36
N GLY A 13 8.07 -4.60 1.01
CA GLY A 13 6.91 -5.02 1.77
C GLY A 13 5.83 -5.71 0.91
N ASP A 14 5.44 -5.09 -0.21
CA ASP A 14 4.31 -5.54 -1.03
C ASP A 14 4.64 -6.64 -2.03
N TYR A 15 5.90 -6.74 -2.48
CA TYR A 15 6.27 -7.71 -3.53
C TYR A 15 7.24 -8.79 -3.06
N LEU A 16 8.20 -8.49 -2.18
CA LEU A 16 9.20 -9.48 -1.76
C LEU A 16 8.79 -10.23 -0.49
N LEU A 17 8.12 -9.54 0.44
CA LEU A 17 7.74 -10.11 1.74
C LEU A 17 6.27 -10.54 1.81
N GLN A 18 5.42 -10.08 0.89
CA GLN A 18 4.04 -10.51 0.79
C GLN A 18 3.93 -11.85 0.04
N ASN A 19 3.75 -12.94 0.78
CA ASN A 19 3.45 -14.25 0.20
C ASN A 19 1.96 -14.43 -0.13
N ASP A 20 1.62 -15.57 -0.75
CA ASP A 20 0.25 -15.89 -1.17
C ASP A 20 -0.75 -15.86 -0.01
N TRP A 21 -0.35 -16.33 1.19
CA TRP A 21 -1.20 -16.31 2.38
C TRP A 21 -1.57 -14.88 2.79
N LEU A 22 -0.61 -13.94 2.75
CA LEU A 22 -0.87 -12.54 3.01
C LEU A 22 -1.73 -11.90 1.91
N ALA A 23 -1.36 -12.12 0.65
CA ALA A 23 -2.01 -11.52 -0.51
C ALA A 23 -3.49 -11.93 -0.64
N GLU A 24 -3.79 -13.22 -0.49
CA GLU A 24 -5.17 -13.73 -0.56
C GLU A 24 -5.94 -13.47 0.74
N GLY A 25 -5.25 -13.54 1.88
CA GLY A 25 -5.87 -13.45 3.20
C GLY A 25 -6.26 -12.03 3.61
N LYS A 26 -5.54 -10.98 3.16
CA LYS A 26 -5.77 -9.59 3.60
C LYS A 26 -7.17 -9.06 3.27
N LYS A 27 -7.79 -9.54 2.18
CA LYS A 27 -9.18 -9.19 1.83
C LYS A 27 -10.23 -9.97 2.64
N ARG A 28 -9.86 -11.09 3.28
CA ARG A 28 -10.78 -11.99 4.00
C ARG A 28 -10.69 -11.85 5.52
N SER A 29 -9.53 -11.48 6.05
CA SER A 29 -9.27 -11.37 7.48
C SER A 29 -8.59 -10.06 7.84
N SER A 30 -9.22 -9.29 8.75
CA SER A 30 -8.63 -8.06 9.27
C SER A 30 -7.32 -8.32 10.03
N LEU A 31 -7.17 -9.49 10.65
CA LEU A 31 -5.91 -9.86 11.31
C LEU A 31 -4.78 -10.05 10.29
N ILE A 32 -5.05 -10.78 9.19
CA ILE A 32 -4.06 -10.99 8.14
C ILE A 32 -3.69 -9.66 7.45
N CYS A 33 -4.69 -8.80 7.21
CA CYS A 33 -4.45 -7.45 6.69
C CYS A 33 -3.56 -6.63 7.63
N ALA A 34 -3.83 -6.66 8.94
CA ALA A 34 -3.02 -5.95 9.93
C ALA A 34 -1.57 -6.47 9.97
N LEU A 35 -1.37 -7.79 9.88
CA LEU A 35 -0.03 -8.39 9.81
C LEU A 35 0.72 -7.96 8.55
N HIS A 36 0.05 -7.98 7.39
CA HIS A 36 0.63 -7.47 6.14
C HIS A 36 1.03 -5.99 6.26
N CYS A 37 0.12 -5.14 6.74
CA CYS A 37 0.40 -3.71 6.94
C CYS A 37 1.56 -3.49 7.93
N ALA A 38 1.67 -4.32 8.97
CA ALA A 38 2.78 -4.24 9.93
C ALA A 38 4.13 -4.56 9.27
N ILE A 39 4.20 -5.63 8.47
CA ILE A 39 5.39 -6.01 7.69
C ILE A 39 5.76 -4.89 6.71
N TRP A 40 4.74 -4.32 6.05
CA TRP A 40 4.93 -3.23 5.09
C TRP A 40 5.48 -1.97 5.75
N VAL A 41 4.85 -1.48 6.82
CA VAL A 41 5.32 -0.30 7.55
C VAL A 41 6.71 -0.53 8.14
N LEU A 42 6.98 -1.73 8.66
CA LEU A 42 8.31 -2.10 9.14
C LEU A 42 9.36 -2.00 8.02
N SER A 43 9.04 -2.47 6.81
CA SER A 43 9.94 -2.39 5.64
C SER A 43 10.25 -0.94 5.27
N VAL A 44 9.25 -0.06 5.29
CA VAL A 44 9.43 1.40 5.07
C VAL A 44 10.25 2.04 6.19
N CYS A 45 9.97 1.71 7.46
CA CYS A 45 10.70 2.26 8.61
C CYS A 45 12.17 1.85 8.59
N VAL A 46 12.47 0.59 8.30
CA VAL A 46 13.84 0.08 8.18
C VAL A 46 14.56 0.76 7.02
N ALA A 47 13.95 0.81 5.83
CA ALA A 47 14.58 1.41 4.65
C ALA A 47 14.89 2.91 4.84
N THR A 48 14.01 3.63 5.54
CA THR A 48 14.12 5.09 5.71
C THR A 48 14.74 5.53 7.03
N SER A 49 14.95 4.60 7.97
CA SER A 49 15.28 4.88 9.38
C SER A 49 14.29 5.85 10.07
N CYS A 50 13.03 5.91 9.61
CA CYS A 50 12.00 6.80 10.15
C CYS A 50 11.11 6.07 11.16
N TRP A 51 11.30 6.35 12.46
CA TRP A 51 10.59 5.70 13.56
C TRP A 51 9.59 6.61 14.29
N ILE A 52 9.07 7.62 13.58
CA ILE A 52 8.19 8.63 14.16
C ILE A 52 6.79 8.03 14.36
N PRO A 53 6.22 7.97 15.59
CA PRO A 53 4.99 7.24 15.87
C PRO A 53 3.77 7.66 15.03
N TRP A 54 3.59 8.96 14.80
CA TRP A 54 2.46 9.44 14.00
C TRP A 54 2.60 9.09 12.51
N VAL A 55 3.84 9.02 12.00
CA VAL A 55 4.12 8.58 10.62
C VAL A 55 3.78 7.11 10.47
N ILE A 56 4.24 6.28 11.43
CA ILE A 56 3.93 4.84 11.48
C ILE A 56 2.42 4.63 11.51
N ALA A 57 1.70 5.34 12.39
CA ALA A 57 0.26 5.24 12.51
C ALA A 57 -0.46 5.65 11.21
N PHE A 58 -0.07 6.77 10.61
CA PHE A 58 -0.64 7.23 9.34
C PHE A 58 -0.45 6.21 8.22
N LEU A 59 0.78 5.74 8.04
CA LEU A 59 1.14 4.76 7.01
C LEU A 59 0.40 3.43 7.22
N PHE A 60 0.34 2.94 8.46
CA PHE A 60 -0.40 1.71 8.78
C PHE A 60 -1.89 1.85 8.49
N ILE A 61 -2.53 2.92 8.97
CA ILE A 61 -3.98 3.12 8.85
C ILE A 61 -4.39 3.29 7.40
N THR A 62 -3.65 4.09 6.63
CA THR A 62 -3.94 4.33 5.21
C THR A 62 -3.76 3.06 4.37
N HIS A 63 -2.67 2.33 4.57
CA HIS A 63 -2.44 1.03 3.92
C HIS A 63 -3.53 0.03 4.27
N PHE A 64 -3.85 -0.12 5.56
CA PHE A 64 -4.90 -1.04 6.01
C PHE A 64 -6.27 -0.71 5.42
N ALA A 65 -6.65 0.58 5.39
CA ALA A 65 -7.92 1.01 4.81
C ALA A 65 -7.98 0.70 3.31
N GLN A 66 -6.91 0.97 2.58
CA GLN A 66 -6.82 0.67 1.15
C GLN A 66 -6.91 -0.84 0.88
N ASP A 67 -6.16 -1.64 1.63
CA ASP A 67 -6.09 -3.08 1.45
C ASP A 67 -7.33 -3.82 1.94
N ARG A 68 -8.00 -3.35 3.00
CA ARG A 68 -9.18 -4.04 3.51
C ARG A 68 -10.43 -3.78 2.68
N THR A 69 -10.49 -2.64 1.98
CA THR A 69 -11.69 -2.17 1.29
C THR A 69 -11.64 -2.40 -0.23
N GLY A 70 -12.70 -2.03 -0.93
CA GLY A 70 -12.77 -1.98 -2.39
C GLY A 70 -12.33 -0.64 -2.99
N PHE A 71 -11.64 0.21 -2.23
CA PHE A 71 -11.37 1.61 -2.56
C PHE A 71 -10.78 1.78 -3.98
N VAL A 72 -9.72 1.05 -4.32
CA VAL A 72 -9.05 1.20 -5.62
C VAL A 72 -9.98 0.91 -6.78
N ARG A 73 -10.72 -0.21 -6.71
CA ARG A 73 -11.68 -0.55 -7.78
C ARG A 73 -12.84 0.43 -7.84
N TRP A 74 -13.34 0.88 -6.70
CA TRP A 74 -14.36 1.94 -6.64
C TRP A 74 -13.85 3.23 -7.30
N TYR A 75 -12.64 3.68 -6.96
CA TYR A 75 -12.03 4.88 -7.53
C TYR A 75 -11.89 4.76 -9.04
N MET A 76 -11.33 3.65 -9.52
CA MET A 76 -11.19 3.39 -10.96
C MET A 76 -12.53 3.49 -11.68
N VAL A 77 -13.59 2.88 -11.16
CA VAL A 77 -14.94 2.99 -11.76
C VAL A 77 -15.46 4.42 -11.71
N ALA A 78 -15.28 5.12 -10.59
CA ALA A 78 -15.75 6.49 -10.41
C ALA A 78 -15.11 7.48 -11.40
N ILE A 79 -13.86 7.24 -11.82
CA ILE A 79 -13.15 8.07 -12.82
C ILE A 79 -13.25 7.51 -14.25
N GLY A 80 -14.13 6.54 -14.51
CA GLY A 80 -14.37 6.00 -15.85
C GLY A 80 -13.37 4.95 -16.34
N GLN A 81 -12.56 4.36 -15.45
CA GLN A 81 -11.59 3.31 -15.75
C GLN A 81 -12.15 1.87 -15.61
N ASP A 82 -13.46 1.67 -15.72
CA ASP A 82 -14.08 0.34 -15.56
C ASP A 82 -13.52 -0.72 -16.54
N LYS A 83 -13.29 -0.34 -17.80
CA LYS A 83 -12.64 -1.21 -18.80
C LYS A 83 -11.20 -1.55 -18.42
N PHE A 84 -10.46 -0.59 -17.86
CA PHE A 84 -9.08 -0.81 -17.43
C PHE A 84 -9.02 -1.68 -16.16
N ALA A 85 -10.02 -1.59 -15.28
CA ALA A 85 -10.20 -2.44 -14.10
C ALA A 85 -10.75 -3.84 -14.39
N SER A 86 -10.90 -4.22 -15.67
CA SER A 86 -11.48 -5.48 -16.12
C SER A 86 -10.48 -6.30 -16.94
N PRO A 87 -10.69 -7.62 -17.12
CA PRO A 87 -9.88 -8.42 -18.03
C PRO A 87 -9.86 -7.83 -19.45
N PRO A 88 -8.72 -7.92 -20.18
CA PRO A 88 -7.51 -8.68 -19.85
C PRO A 88 -6.48 -7.93 -18.97
N MET A 89 -6.72 -6.67 -18.59
CA MET A 89 -5.74 -5.86 -17.85
C MET A 89 -5.76 -6.12 -16.35
N ALA A 90 -6.92 -6.49 -15.81
CA ALA A 90 -7.04 -6.98 -14.45
C ALA A 90 -6.31 -8.35 -14.29
N PRO A 91 -5.66 -8.60 -13.14
CA PRO A 91 -5.63 -7.78 -11.94
C PRO A 91 -4.52 -6.71 -11.94
N TRP A 92 -3.58 -6.75 -12.88
CA TRP A 92 -2.38 -5.91 -12.87
C TRP A 92 -2.67 -4.42 -12.93
N SER A 93 -3.67 -3.99 -13.71
CA SER A 93 -4.11 -2.59 -13.73
C SER A 93 -4.54 -2.10 -12.34
N ILE A 94 -5.28 -2.93 -11.60
CA ILE A 94 -5.74 -2.63 -10.25
C ILE A 94 -4.54 -2.56 -9.30
N ILE A 95 -3.62 -3.52 -9.41
CA ILE A 95 -2.38 -3.56 -8.61
C ILE A 95 -1.54 -2.30 -8.84
N VAL A 96 -1.41 -1.83 -10.09
CA VAL A 96 -0.63 -0.63 -10.39
C VAL A 96 -1.28 0.61 -9.79
N VAL A 97 -2.60 0.80 -9.95
CA VAL A 97 -3.31 1.95 -9.35
C VAL A 97 -3.23 1.90 -7.82
N ASP A 98 -3.37 0.71 -7.24
CA ASP A 98 -3.20 0.47 -5.82
C ASP A 98 -1.80 0.91 -5.32
N ASN A 99 -0.73 0.48 -5.98
CA ASN A 99 0.63 0.89 -5.63
C ASN A 99 0.84 2.40 -5.78
N VAL A 100 0.26 3.03 -6.80
CA VAL A 100 0.34 4.50 -6.96
C VAL A 100 -0.28 5.24 -5.77
N PHE A 101 -1.40 4.77 -5.21
CA PHE A 101 -1.95 5.39 -4.00
C PHE A 101 -1.03 5.24 -2.79
N HIS A 102 -0.35 4.10 -2.62
CA HIS A 102 0.68 3.94 -1.59
C HIS A 102 1.84 4.93 -1.79
N LEU A 103 2.32 5.11 -3.03
CA LEU A 103 3.35 6.09 -3.35
C LEU A 103 2.92 7.53 -3.05
N VAL A 104 1.64 7.87 -3.29
CA VAL A 104 1.08 9.18 -2.92
C VAL A 104 1.10 9.37 -1.41
N ALA A 105 0.71 8.36 -0.62
CA ALA A 105 0.78 8.42 0.84
C ALA A 105 2.23 8.62 1.34
N LEU A 106 3.20 7.90 0.76
CA LEU A 106 4.62 8.09 1.05
C LEU A 106 5.12 9.49 0.69
N ALA A 107 4.68 10.03 -0.45
CA ALA A 107 5.05 11.38 -0.87
C ALA A 107 4.51 12.46 0.08
N VAL A 108 3.28 12.32 0.57
CA VAL A 108 2.68 13.21 1.58
C VAL A 108 3.50 13.19 2.88
N ILE A 109 3.87 12.00 3.35
CA ILE A 109 4.74 11.87 4.55
C ILE A 109 6.13 12.45 4.29
N ALA A 110 6.76 12.14 3.16
CA ALA A 110 8.07 12.67 2.83
C ALA A 110 8.07 14.20 2.81
N ARG A 111 7.03 14.81 2.23
CA ARG A 111 6.87 16.27 2.16
C ARG A 111 6.61 16.92 3.51
N SER A 112 5.83 16.29 4.39
CA SER A 112 5.52 16.84 5.73
C SER A 112 6.71 16.80 6.70
N LEU A 113 7.73 16.00 6.40
CA LEU A 113 8.98 15.88 7.17
C LEU A 113 10.14 16.68 6.57
N ALA A 114 9.91 17.44 5.50
CA ALA A 114 10.89 18.26 4.78
C ALA A 114 10.68 19.75 5.08
#